data_AF-A0A9D5VXN4-F1
#
_entry.id   AF-A0A9D5VXN4-F1
#
_cell.length_a   1.000
_cell.length_b   1.000
_cell.length_c   1.000
_cell.angle_alpha   90.00
_cell.angle_beta   90.00
_cell.angle_gamma   90.00
#
_symmetry.space_group_name_H-M   'P 1'
#
loop_
_entity.id
_entity.type
_entity.pdbx_description
1 polymer ?
#
loop_
_entity_poly.entity_id
_entity_poly.type
_entity_poly.pdbx_seq_one_letter_code
_entity_poly.pdbx_strand_id
1 'polypeptide(L)'
;MEGLIHSKLRKALAVDTTESNFLLKLTQDEQIKLSEIIENRLERNDGTFLSMMGIVSGFLPAFLRVKLAQDKIGPEVVAKLTSHVPVKQAIETAKKMRTDFLVEVAIHQKPENIVEIVEGAPDDFLINITREMIRKGHFEKLGAFSDHLSPRKMKVLAEKLSDIEGIIQVGYHMTNRRYLVETAIQFDDDYMLKLMQGISKYGYYEIAAIVGETLPIDRQVRLLKRLKISEAAKIALHFNPESSAKIIERIDIELAVAIALHMSGKILGNIFNVLTANSINAVLPYLSHQKIEESIPFINRKHLENISKSLNPQVAKILKKYEEIL
;
A
#
# COMPACT_ATOMS: atom_id res chain seq x y z
N MET A 1 -40.63 45.37 -4.54
CA MET A 1 -40.22 45.50 -3.13
C MET A 1 -39.56 44.19 -2.73
N GLU A 2 -38.23 44.09 -2.79
CA GLU A 2 -37.52 42.99 -2.14
C GLU A 2 -37.84 43.07 -0.64
N GLY A 3 -38.49 42.03 -0.10
CA GLY A 3 -38.89 42.03 1.30
C GLY A 3 -37.67 42.16 2.20
N LEU A 4 -37.78 42.97 3.26
CA LEU A 4 -36.71 43.21 4.25
C LEU A 4 -36.07 41.89 4.74
N ILE A 5 -36.86 40.82 4.82
CA ILE A 5 -36.49 39.48 5.28
C ILE A 5 -35.59 38.74 4.27
N HIS A 6 -35.86 38.89 2.97
CA HIS A 6 -35.02 38.34 1.90
C HIS A 6 -33.59 38.92 1.98
N SER A 7 -33.47 40.22 2.28
CA SER A 7 -32.18 40.87 2.47
C SER A 7 -31.41 40.38 3.71
N LYS A 8 -32.13 40.07 4.81
CA LYS A 8 -31.54 39.51 6.03
C LYS A 8 -31.03 38.09 5.82
N LEU A 9 -31.84 37.22 5.20
CA LEU A 9 -31.45 35.86 4.86
C LEU A 9 -30.24 35.82 3.92
N ARG A 10 -30.20 36.73 2.94
CA ARG A 10 -29.05 36.89 2.04
C ARG A 10 -27.76 37.19 2.79
N LYS A 11 -27.83 38.10 3.78
CA LYS A 11 -26.69 38.41 4.66
C LYS A 11 -26.30 37.23 5.53
N ALA A 12 -27.26 36.55 6.16
CA ALA A 12 -27.01 35.43 7.06
C ALA A 12 -26.38 34.22 6.33
N LEU A 13 -26.74 33.99 5.07
CA LEU A 13 -26.23 32.92 4.22
C LEU A 13 -24.96 33.30 3.43
N ALA A 14 -24.53 34.57 3.50
CA ALA A 14 -23.39 35.10 2.76
C ALA A 14 -23.43 34.83 1.24
N VAL A 15 -24.61 34.94 0.64
CA VAL A 15 -24.85 34.72 -0.81
C VAL A 15 -25.17 36.05 -1.50
N ASP A 16 -24.89 36.16 -2.80
CA ASP A 16 -25.27 37.33 -3.59
C ASP A 16 -26.74 37.29 -4.06
N THR A 17 -27.20 38.36 -4.72
CA THR A 17 -28.59 38.48 -5.19
C THR A 17 -28.99 37.33 -6.12
N THR A 18 -28.08 36.93 -7.01
CA THR A 18 -28.30 35.88 -8.00
C THR A 18 -28.37 34.50 -7.34
N GLU A 19 -27.46 34.25 -6.40
CA GLU A 19 -27.40 33.03 -5.57
C GLU A 19 -28.60 32.93 -4.61
N SER A 20 -29.27 34.05 -4.28
CA SER A 20 -30.44 34.11 -3.38
C SER A 20 -31.80 33.91 -4.06
N ASN A 21 -31.84 33.70 -5.38
CA ASN A 21 -33.09 33.56 -6.15
C ASN A 21 -33.94 32.34 -5.74
N PHE A 22 -33.33 31.31 -5.15
CA PHE A 22 -34.09 30.18 -4.61
C PHE A 22 -34.99 30.57 -3.42
N LEU A 23 -34.64 31.63 -2.68
CA LEU A 23 -35.45 32.13 -1.56
C LEU A 23 -36.77 32.73 -2.05
N LEU A 24 -36.83 33.20 -3.31
CA LEU A 24 -38.06 33.71 -3.92
C LEU A 24 -39.12 32.61 -4.14
N LYS A 25 -38.72 31.34 -4.04
CA LYS A 25 -39.63 30.19 -4.13
C LYS A 25 -40.33 29.88 -2.81
N LEU A 26 -39.88 30.48 -1.70
CA LEU A 26 -40.47 30.34 -0.38
C LEU A 26 -41.54 31.42 -0.17
N THR A 27 -42.64 31.05 0.47
CA THR A 27 -43.65 32.01 0.93
C THR A 27 -43.07 32.96 1.98
N GLN A 28 -43.75 34.09 2.22
CA GLN A 28 -43.29 35.08 3.19
C GLN A 28 -43.20 34.51 4.61
N ASP A 29 -44.14 33.66 5.01
CA ASP A 29 -44.14 32.99 6.32
C ASP A 29 -43.00 31.96 6.45
N GLU A 30 -42.66 31.25 5.36
CA GLU A 30 -41.53 30.32 5.35
C GLU A 30 -40.19 31.07 5.43
N GLN A 31 -40.08 32.23 4.80
CA GLN A 31 -38.90 33.10 4.92
C GLN A 31 -38.75 33.64 6.35
N ILE A 32 -39.85 34.05 6.98
CA ILE A 32 -39.86 34.48 8.40
C ILE A 32 -39.35 33.35 9.29
N LYS A 33 -39.95 32.16 9.18
CA LYS A 33 -39.59 31.00 9.99
C LYS A 33 -38.14 30.57 9.78
N LEU A 34 -37.65 30.60 8.54
CA LEU A 34 -36.25 30.30 8.22
C LEU A 34 -35.30 31.34 8.83
N SER A 35 -35.67 32.63 8.77
CA SER A 35 -34.89 33.71 9.36
C SER A 35 -34.80 33.57 10.88
N GLU A 36 -35.93 33.28 11.55
CA GLU A 36 -35.97 33.06 12.99
C GLU A 36 -35.15 31.84 13.42
N ILE A 37 -35.19 30.74 12.66
CA ILE A 37 -34.37 29.55 12.96
C ILE A 37 -32.88 29.85 12.82
N ILE A 38 -32.51 30.62 11.80
CA ILE A 38 -31.11 31.02 11.56
C ILE A 38 -30.66 32.01 12.63
N GLU A 39 -31.42 33.07 12.92
CA GLU A 39 -31.10 34.09 13.93
C GLU A 39 -31.00 33.45 15.33
N ASN A 40 -31.96 32.62 15.76
CA ASN A 40 -31.91 31.93 17.06
C ASN A 40 -30.74 30.94 17.18
N ARG A 41 -30.24 30.40 16.06
CA ARG A 41 -29.04 29.54 16.05
C ARG A 41 -27.73 30.33 15.98
N LEU A 42 -27.73 31.50 15.34
CA LEU A 42 -26.57 32.41 15.30
C LEU A 42 -26.32 33.09 16.66
N GLU A 43 -27.37 33.43 17.40
CA GLU A 43 -27.26 34.05 18.74
C GLU A 43 -26.68 33.11 19.81
N ARG A 44 -26.65 31.79 19.55
CA ARG A 44 -26.08 30.77 20.45
C ARG A 44 -24.60 30.45 20.20
N ASN A 45 -23.90 31.21 19.35
CA ASN A 45 -22.62 30.93 18.69
C ASN A 45 -22.69 29.90 17.54
N ASP A 46 -21.94 30.21 16.47
CA ASP A 46 -21.45 29.37 15.37
C ASP A 46 -22.22 29.40 14.02
N GLY A 47 -21.95 30.41 13.18
CA GLY A 47 -22.18 30.32 11.73
C GLY A 47 -21.48 29.11 11.07
N THR A 48 -20.41 28.61 11.72
CA THR A 48 -19.76 27.32 11.42
C THR A 48 -20.75 26.16 11.60
N PHE A 49 -21.52 26.10 12.68
CA PHE A 49 -22.50 25.03 12.93
C PHE A 49 -23.59 24.97 11.88
N LEU A 50 -24.14 26.11 11.46
CA LEU A 50 -25.11 26.17 10.36
C LEU A 50 -24.49 25.70 9.03
N SER A 51 -23.25 26.09 8.76
CA SER A 51 -22.52 25.66 7.56
C SER A 51 -22.23 24.14 7.59
N MET A 52 -21.85 23.60 8.75
CA MET A 52 -21.66 22.16 8.98
C MET A 52 -22.96 21.38 8.77
N MET A 53 -24.07 21.87 9.33
CA MET A 53 -25.39 21.27 9.14
C MET A 53 -25.85 21.35 7.67
N GLY A 54 -25.51 22.42 6.95
CA GLY A 54 -25.77 22.54 5.52
C GLY A 54 -25.03 21.50 4.66
N ILE A 55 -23.79 21.14 5.04
CA ILE A 55 -23.04 20.06 4.38
C ILE A 55 -23.68 18.70 4.65
N VAL A 56 -24.06 18.44 5.90
CA VAL A 56 -24.54 17.12 6.37
C VAL A 56 -26.00 16.84 5.96
N SER A 57 -26.88 17.84 6.05
CA SER A 57 -28.34 17.63 5.96
C SER A 57 -28.91 17.41 4.54
N GLY A 58 -28.09 17.53 3.49
CA GLY A 58 -28.51 17.26 2.11
C GLY A 58 -29.44 18.30 1.45
N PHE A 59 -29.98 19.25 2.22
CA PHE A 59 -30.90 20.28 1.72
C PHE A 59 -30.24 21.35 0.84
N LEU A 60 -28.92 21.53 0.92
CA LEU A 60 -28.21 22.48 0.06
C LEU A 60 -27.87 21.87 -1.30
N PRO A 61 -28.03 22.60 -2.42
CA PRO A 61 -27.47 22.22 -3.71
C PRO A 61 -25.97 21.89 -3.65
N ALA A 62 -25.52 20.96 -4.50
CA ALA A 62 -24.14 20.45 -4.46
C ALA A 62 -23.07 21.55 -4.59
N PHE A 63 -23.30 22.58 -5.42
CA PHE A 63 -22.34 23.66 -5.62
C PHE A 63 -22.16 24.52 -4.35
N LEU A 64 -23.23 24.77 -3.59
CA LEU A 64 -23.15 25.50 -2.32
C LEU A 64 -22.41 24.70 -1.26
N ARG A 65 -22.62 23.37 -1.20
CA ARG A 65 -21.86 22.50 -0.29
C ARG A 65 -20.36 22.55 -0.57
N VAL A 66 -19.98 22.54 -1.84
CA VAL A 66 -18.57 22.62 -2.27
C VAL A 66 -17.95 23.97 -1.91
N LYS A 67 -18.67 25.08 -2.15
CA LYS A 67 -18.22 26.44 -1.80
C LYS A 67 -18.06 26.60 -0.28
N LEU A 68 -19.05 26.16 0.50
CA LEU A 68 -18.97 26.20 1.97
C LEU A 68 -17.82 25.33 2.51
N ALA A 69 -17.66 24.13 1.98
CA ALA A 69 -16.58 23.21 2.37
C ALA A 69 -15.21 23.85 2.16
N GLN A 70 -14.96 24.39 0.96
CA GLN A 70 -13.65 24.91 0.58
C GLN A 70 -13.35 26.31 1.15
N ASP A 71 -14.34 27.21 1.15
CA ASP A 71 -14.08 28.64 1.40
C ASP A 71 -14.37 29.06 2.85
N LYS A 72 -15.18 28.29 3.59
CA LYS A 72 -15.67 28.68 4.92
C LYS A 72 -15.32 27.69 6.02
N ILE A 73 -15.39 26.39 5.74
CA ILE A 73 -15.27 25.34 6.75
C ILE A 73 -13.82 24.82 6.85
N GLY A 74 -13.15 24.63 5.71
CA GLY A 74 -11.77 24.16 5.67
C GLY A 74 -11.63 22.63 5.80
N PRO A 75 -10.43 22.11 5.51
CA PRO A 75 -10.22 20.68 5.28
C PRO A 75 -10.40 19.80 6.52
N GLU A 76 -9.94 20.24 7.69
CA GLU A 76 -10.04 19.47 8.94
C GLU A 76 -11.49 19.23 9.35
N VAL A 77 -12.33 20.25 9.25
CA VAL A 77 -13.75 20.13 9.62
C VAL A 77 -14.48 19.27 8.59
N VAL A 78 -14.21 19.45 7.29
CA VAL A 78 -14.76 18.56 6.24
C VAL A 78 -14.39 17.10 6.51
N ALA A 79 -13.14 16.82 6.90
CA ALA A 79 -12.71 15.47 7.26
C ALA A 79 -13.55 14.87 8.40
N LYS A 80 -13.81 15.63 9.47
CA LYS A 80 -14.63 15.21 10.62
C LYS A 80 -16.10 15.00 10.25
N LEU A 81 -16.63 15.81 9.35
CA LEU A 81 -18.03 15.70 8.91
C LEU A 81 -18.27 14.56 7.92
N THR A 82 -17.23 14.11 7.21
CA THR A 82 -17.37 13.15 6.09
C THR A 82 -18.15 11.90 6.49
N SER A 83 -17.91 11.34 7.69
CA SER A 83 -18.58 10.13 8.19
C SER A 83 -20.07 10.32 8.51
N HIS A 84 -20.56 11.55 8.52
CA HIS A 84 -21.96 11.88 8.78
C HIS A 84 -22.75 12.17 7.49
N VAL A 85 -22.07 12.17 6.33
CA VAL A 85 -22.69 12.40 5.03
C VAL A 85 -22.94 11.05 4.35
N PRO A 86 -24.12 10.81 3.76
CA PRO A 86 -24.38 9.58 3.01
C PRO A 86 -23.31 9.35 1.93
N VAL A 87 -22.80 8.11 1.80
CA VAL A 87 -21.67 7.75 0.92
C VAL A 87 -21.80 8.32 -0.49
N LYS A 88 -22.96 8.10 -1.14
CA LYS A 88 -23.23 8.61 -2.49
C LYS A 88 -23.11 10.13 -2.57
N GLN A 89 -23.60 10.85 -1.56
CA GLN A 89 -23.54 12.30 -1.50
C GLN A 89 -22.11 12.79 -1.22
N ALA A 90 -21.36 12.09 -0.36
CA ALA A 90 -19.96 12.40 -0.10
C ALA A 90 -19.13 12.31 -1.39
N ILE A 91 -19.27 11.21 -2.16
CA ILE A 91 -18.59 11.00 -3.44
C ILE A 91 -18.96 12.08 -4.46
N GLU A 92 -20.25 12.35 -4.65
CA GLU A 92 -20.72 13.35 -5.62
C GLU A 92 -20.31 14.79 -5.26
N THR A 93 -20.14 15.08 -3.97
CA THR A 93 -19.64 16.38 -3.51
C THR A 93 -18.13 16.45 -3.68
N ALA A 94 -17.39 15.40 -3.31
CA ALA A 94 -15.94 15.33 -3.43
C ALA A 94 -15.47 15.47 -4.89
N LYS A 95 -16.16 14.83 -5.85
CA LYS A 95 -15.86 14.96 -7.29
C LYS A 95 -15.88 16.38 -7.85
N LYS A 96 -16.48 17.33 -7.12
CA LYS A 96 -16.60 18.74 -7.51
C LYS A 96 -15.62 19.65 -6.77
N MET A 97 -14.89 19.10 -5.79
CA MET A 97 -13.86 19.82 -5.05
C MET A 97 -12.52 19.77 -5.79
N ARG A 98 -11.64 20.73 -5.51
CA ARG A 98 -10.29 20.74 -6.07
C ARG A 98 -9.45 19.63 -5.44
N THR A 99 -8.55 19.02 -6.24
CA THR A 99 -7.72 17.89 -5.79
C THR A 99 -6.78 18.26 -4.65
N ASP A 100 -6.18 19.45 -4.67
CA ASP A 100 -5.33 19.97 -3.60
C ASP A 100 -6.08 20.03 -2.26
N PHE A 101 -7.30 20.55 -2.27
CA PHE A 101 -8.17 20.58 -1.09
C PHE A 101 -8.54 19.17 -0.60
N LEU A 102 -8.85 18.24 -1.51
CA LEU A 102 -9.14 16.86 -1.12
C LEU A 102 -7.94 16.15 -0.49
N VAL A 103 -6.72 16.46 -0.92
CA VAL A 103 -5.50 15.98 -0.25
C VAL A 103 -5.39 16.54 1.16
N GLU A 104 -5.66 17.83 1.35
CA GLU A 104 -5.71 18.44 2.69
C GLU A 104 -6.82 17.83 3.57
N VAL A 105 -7.98 17.49 3.01
CA VAL A 105 -9.02 16.76 3.74
C VAL A 105 -8.51 15.36 4.12
N ALA A 106 -7.91 14.64 3.18
CA ALA A 106 -7.46 13.26 3.35
C ALA A 106 -6.45 13.12 4.50
N ILE A 107 -5.53 14.08 4.68
CA ILE A 107 -4.55 14.02 5.78
C ILE A 107 -5.21 14.05 7.17
N HIS A 108 -6.37 14.68 7.31
CA HIS A 108 -7.13 14.76 8.57
C HIS A 108 -8.13 13.61 8.76
N GLN A 109 -8.46 12.86 7.70
CA GLN A 109 -9.43 11.77 7.77
C GLN A 109 -8.87 10.54 8.48
N LYS A 110 -9.73 9.83 9.22
CA LYS A 110 -9.39 8.51 9.75
C LYS A 110 -9.75 7.45 8.70
N PRO A 111 -8.81 6.60 8.24
CA PRO A 111 -9.06 5.59 7.22
C PRO A 111 -10.31 4.75 7.46
N GLU A 112 -10.48 4.27 8.69
CA GLU A 112 -11.58 3.42 9.11
C GLU A 112 -12.96 4.08 8.95
N ASN A 113 -13.02 5.41 8.96
CA ASN A 113 -14.28 6.16 8.88
C ASN A 113 -14.76 6.43 7.45
N ILE A 114 -13.92 6.20 6.44
CA ILE A 114 -14.24 6.56 5.05
C ILE A 114 -14.09 5.40 4.07
N VAL A 115 -13.89 4.17 4.55
CA VAL A 115 -13.66 2.98 3.70
C VAL A 115 -14.73 2.84 2.63
N GLU A 116 -16.00 2.95 3.00
CA GLU A 116 -17.13 2.84 2.04
C GLU A 116 -17.10 3.93 0.95
N ILE A 117 -16.63 5.14 1.30
CA ILE A 117 -16.51 6.26 0.37
C ILE A 117 -15.38 5.99 -0.61
N VAL A 118 -14.21 5.54 -0.13
CA VAL A 118 -13.07 5.22 -0.99
C VAL A 118 -13.37 4.00 -1.87
N GLU A 119 -14.03 2.98 -1.33
CA GLU A 119 -14.45 1.81 -2.11
C GLU A 119 -15.46 2.15 -3.22
N GLY A 120 -16.45 2.99 -2.89
CA GLY A 120 -17.48 3.41 -3.84
C GLY A 120 -17.03 4.46 -4.84
N ALA A 121 -15.91 5.14 -4.61
CA ALA A 121 -15.42 6.20 -5.48
C ALA A 121 -14.86 5.64 -6.81
N PRO A 122 -15.05 6.36 -7.94
CA PRO A 122 -14.45 5.97 -9.22
C PRO A 122 -12.93 5.94 -9.16
N ASP A 123 -12.31 4.92 -9.76
CA ASP A 123 -10.86 4.71 -9.65
C ASP A 123 -10.05 5.89 -10.21
N ASP A 124 -10.46 6.46 -11.34
CA ASP A 124 -9.73 7.57 -11.99
C ASP A 124 -9.75 8.85 -11.12
N PHE A 125 -10.82 9.03 -10.33
CA PHE A 125 -10.91 10.11 -9.35
C PHE A 125 -9.94 9.87 -8.19
N LEU A 126 -9.89 8.66 -7.64
CA LEU A 126 -8.96 8.30 -6.57
C LEU A 126 -7.49 8.36 -7.02
N ILE A 127 -7.20 7.98 -8.27
CA ILE A 127 -5.85 8.03 -8.83
C ILE A 127 -5.33 9.47 -8.85
N ASN A 128 -6.16 10.44 -9.22
CA ASN A 128 -5.73 11.85 -9.24
C ASN A 128 -5.36 12.35 -7.84
N ILE A 129 -6.15 11.99 -6.82
CA ILE A 129 -5.84 12.33 -5.42
C ILE A 129 -4.58 11.60 -4.95
N THR A 130 -4.48 10.31 -5.24
CA THR A 130 -3.35 9.45 -4.84
C THR A 130 -2.04 9.94 -5.43
N ARG A 131 -2.02 10.32 -6.71
CA ARG A 131 -0.85 10.94 -7.37
C ARG A 131 -0.40 12.21 -6.66
N GLU A 132 -1.34 13.08 -6.33
CA GLU A 132 -1.03 14.33 -5.64
C GLU A 132 -0.54 14.08 -4.21
N MET A 133 -1.09 13.09 -3.51
CA MET A 133 -0.59 12.67 -2.19
C MET A 133 0.83 12.10 -2.27
N ILE A 134 1.14 11.28 -3.27
CA ILE A 134 2.50 10.75 -3.50
C ILE A 134 3.47 11.89 -3.81
N ARG A 135 3.09 12.82 -4.69
CA ARG A 135 3.90 13.99 -5.04
C ARG A 135 4.23 14.87 -3.83
N LYS A 136 3.32 14.94 -2.86
CA LYS A 136 3.49 15.67 -1.58
C LYS A 136 4.15 14.82 -0.48
N GLY A 137 4.47 13.56 -0.74
CA GLY A 137 5.15 12.67 0.22
C GLY A 137 4.25 12.14 1.34
N HIS A 138 2.93 12.12 1.17
CA HIS A 138 1.99 11.64 2.18
C HIS A 138 1.89 10.09 2.22
N PHE A 139 3.03 9.39 2.21
CA PHE A 139 3.10 7.94 2.13
C PHE A 139 2.54 7.23 3.36
N GLU A 140 2.80 7.74 4.56
CA GLU A 140 2.23 7.21 5.81
C GLU A 140 0.69 7.17 5.76
N LYS A 141 0.09 8.26 5.28
CA LYS A 141 -1.36 8.36 5.20
C LYS A 141 -1.94 7.43 4.15
N LEU A 142 -1.29 7.33 3.00
CA LEU A 142 -1.67 6.40 1.93
C LEU A 142 -1.52 4.94 2.37
N GLY A 143 -0.46 4.60 3.12
CA GLY A 143 -0.28 3.27 3.71
C GLY A 143 -1.43 2.93 4.66
N ALA A 144 -1.79 3.86 5.54
CA ALA A 144 -2.92 3.71 6.44
C ALA A 144 -4.24 3.54 5.69
N PHE A 145 -4.52 4.30 4.63
CA PHE A 145 -5.72 4.06 3.80
C PHE A 145 -5.68 2.69 3.12
N SER A 146 -4.53 2.30 2.58
CA SER A 146 -4.33 1.04 1.87
C SER A 146 -4.61 -0.17 2.75
N ASP A 147 -4.30 -0.11 4.05
CA ASP A 147 -4.58 -1.16 5.03
C ASP A 147 -6.08 -1.48 5.20
N HIS A 148 -6.98 -0.58 4.77
CA HIS A 148 -8.43 -0.74 4.92
C HIS A 148 -9.18 -0.99 3.61
N LEU A 149 -8.51 -0.92 2.46
CA LEU A 149 -9.13 -1.16 1.17
C LEU A 149 -9.36 -2.65 0.94
N SER A 150 -10.18 -2.98 -0.04
CA SER A 150 -10.32 -4.32 -0.57
C SER A 150 -9.14 -4.65 -1.48
N PRO A 151 -8.67 -5.91 -1.52
CA PRO A 151 -7.52 -6.27 -2.34
C PRO A 151 -7.75 -5.98 -3.84
N ARG A 152 -9.00 -6.11 -4.29
CA ARG A 152 -9.42 -5.75 -5.65
C ARG A 152 -9.20 -4.26 -5.92
N LYS A 153 -9.66 -3.37 -5.04
CA LYS A 153 -9.49 -1.92 -5.20
C LYS A 153 -8.01 -1.55 -5.17
N MET A 154 -7.23 -2.12 -4.24
CA MET A 154 -5.79 -1.93 -4.20
C MET A 154 -5.09 -2.33 -5.49
N LYS A 155 -5.39 -3.52 -6.03
CA LYS A 155 -4.83 -3.99 -7.29
C LYS A 155 -5.10 -3.02 -8.44
N VAL A 156 -6.37 -2.62 -8.62
CA VAL A 156 -6.78 -1.72 -9.70
C VAL A 156 -6.10 -0.36 -9.59
N LEU A 157 -6.05 0.22 -8.38
CA LEU A 157 -5.41 1.51 -8.16
C LEU A 157 -3.91 1.43 -8.41
N ALA A 158 -3.22 0.40 -7.91
CA ALA A 158 -1.80 0.19 -8.14
C ALA A 158 -1.45 0.09 -9.64
N GLU A 159 -2.16 -0.77 -10.38
CA GLU A 159 -1.94 -0.96 -11.81
C GLU A 159 -2.16 0.33 -12.62
N LYS A 160 -3.27 1.03 -12.37
CA LYS A 160 -3.60 2.26 -13.10
C LYS A 160 -2.74 3.46 -12.71
N LEU A 161 -2.24 3.50 -11.48
CA LEU A 161 -1.35 4.57 -11.03
C LEU A 161 -0.06 4.57 -11.83
N SER A 162 0.48 3.37 -12.13
CA SER A 162 1.70 3.14 -12.90
C SER A 162 2.94 3.85 -12.33
N ASP A 163 2.95 4.08 -11.02
CA ASP A 163 4.06 4.67 -10.26
C ASP A 163 4.63 3.62 -9.30
N ILE A 164 5.58 2.83 -9.79
CA ILE A 164 6.18 1.74 -9.01
C ILE A 164 6.86 2.26 -7.75
N GLU A 165 7.53 3.41 -7.82
CA GLU A 165 8.25 3.96 -6.67
C GLU A 165 7.28 4.45 -5.59
N GLY A 166 6.23 5.18 -5.99
CA GLY A 166 5.18 5.60 -5.07
C GLY A 166 4.47 4.41 -4.42
N ILE A 167 4.19 3.35 -5.17
CA ILE A 167 3.53 2.13 -4.65
C ILE A 167 4.41 1.39 -3.65
N ILE A 168 5.72 1.32 -3.90
CA ILE A 168 6.66 0.72 -2.95
C ILE A 168 6.69 1.51 -1.64
N GLN A 169 6.73 2.84 -1.71
CA GLN A 169 6.69 3.68 -0.52
C GLN A 169 5.38 3.51 0.25
N VAL A 170 4.23 3.48 -0.44
CA VAL A 170 2.94 3.19 0.20
C VAL A 170 2.95 1.83 0.88
N GLY A 171 3.40 0.78 0.19
CA GLY A 171 3.49 -0.58 0.75
C GLY A 171 4.46 -0.69 1.93
N TYR A 172 5.55 0.09 1.93
CA TYR A 172 6.48 0.18 3.06
C TYR A 172 5.78 0.70 4.33
N HIS A 173 4.95 1.73 4.17
CA HIS A 173 4.19 2.38 5.24
C HIS A 173 2.89 1.67 5.64
N MET A 174 2.47 0.62 4.92
CA MET A 174 1.38 -0.25 5.36
C MET A 174 1.75 -0.98 6.65
N THR A 175 0.84 -0.99 7.62
CA THR A 175 1.01 -1.67 8.90
C THR A 175 0.55 -3.12 8.84
N ASN A 176 -0.43 -3.42 7.98
CA ASN A 176 -0.98 -4.77 7.84
C ASN A 176 -0.15 -5.60 6.85
N ARG A 177 0.95 -6.19 7.33
CA ARG A 177 1.85 -7.01 6.50
C ARG A 177 1.17 -8.22 5.86
N ARG A 178 0.21 -8.85 6.56
CA ARG A 178 -0.57 -9.98 6.02
C ARG A 178 -1.40 -9.53 4.81
N TYR A 179 -2.09 -8.41 4.95
CA TYR A 179 -2.91 -7.86 3.88
C TYR A 179 -2.08 -7.37 2.68
N LEU A 180 -0.90 -6.76 2.93
CA LEU A 180 0.07 -6.41 1.88
C LEU A 180 0.42 -7.64 1.03
N VAL A 181 0.72 -8.77 1.69
CA VAL A 181 0.98 -10.05 1.03
C VAL A 181 -0.24 -10.50 0.22
N GLU A 182 -1.42 -10.58 0.82
CA GLU A 182 -2.67 -11.03 0.18
C GLU A 182 -3.05 -10.19 -1.06
N THR A 183 -2.70 -8.91 -1.04
CA THR A 183 -2.88 -8.01 -2.17
C THR A 183 -1.81 -8.25 -3.23
N ALA A 184 -0.55 -8.35 -2.80
CA ALA A 184 0.57 -8.50 -3.72
C ALA A 184 0.48 -9.78 -4.56
N ILE A 185 0.02 -10.89 -3.97
CA ILE A 185 -0.12 -12.17 -4.69
C ILE A 185 -1.12 -12.10 -5.87
N GLN A 186 -2.00 -11.10 -5.92
CA GLN A 186 -3.02 -10.94 -6.97
C GLN A 186 -2.48 -10.25 -8.22
N PHE A 187 -1.33 -9.59 -8.15
CA PHE A 187 -0.66 -9.05 -9.32
C PHE A 187 -0.13 -10.18 -10.20
N ASP A 188 0.01 -9.92 -11.49
CA ASP A 188 0.65 -10.87 -12.41
C ASP A 188 2.19 -10.88 -12.24
N ASP A 189 2.86 -11.80 -12.91
CA ASP A 189 4.32 -11.96 -12.80
C ASP A 189 5.08 -10.73 -13.35
N ASP A 190 4.54 -9.99 -14.31
CA ASP A 190 5.20 -8.83 -14.91
C ASP A 190 5.15 -7.62 -13.98
N TYR A 191 4.01 -7.40 -13.34
CA TYR A 191 3.85 -6.36 -12.34
C TYR A 191 4.64 -6.67 -11.08
N MET A 192 4.61 -7.93 -10.61
CA MET A 192 5.44 -8.38 -9.50
C MET A 192 6.93 -8.18 -9.78
N LEU A 193 7.39 -8.47 -11.00
CA LEU A 193 8.78 -8.24 -11.38
C LEU A 193 9.15 -6.75 -11.29
N LYS A 194 8.30 -5.85 -11.77
CA LYS A 194 8.51 -4.39 -11.65
C LYS A 194 8.61 -3.96 -10.18
N LEU A 195 7.73 -4.47 -9.31
CA LEU A 195 7.79 -4.21 -7.88
C LEU A 195 9.10 -4.71 -7.26
N MET A 196 9.51 -5.95 -7.55
CA MET A 196 10.76 -6.54 -7.02
C MET A 196 12.01 -5.78 -7.49
N GLN A 197 12.04 -5.34 -8.75
CA GLN A 197 13.12 -4.50 -9.29
C GLN A 197 13.14 -3.13 -8.62
N GLY A 198 11.97 -2.49 -8.45
CA GLY A 198 11.87 -1.21 -7.74
C GLY A 198 12.31 -1.33 -6.29
N ILE A 199 11.91 -2.39 -5.58
CA ILE A 199 12.31 -2.66 -4.20
C ILE A 199 13.83 -2.83 -4.11
N SER A 200 14.43 -3.52 -5.09
CA SER A 200 15.87 -3.74 -5.16
C SER A 200 16.68 -2.44 -5.29
N LYS A 201 16.10 -1.40 -5.91
CA LYS A 201 16.70 -0.05 -6.02
C LYS A 201 16.82 0.63 -4.64
N TYR A 202 15.86 0.39 -3.75
CA TYR A 202 15.81 0.99 -2.41
C TYR A 202 16.41 0.10 -1.32
N GLY A 203 16.83 -1.12 -1.66
CA GLY A 203 17.43 -2.06 -0.71
C GLY A 203 16.44 -2.74 0.24
N TYR A 204 15.13 -2.66 -0.02
CA TYR A 204 14.09 -3.26 0.83
C TYR A 204 13.89 -4.76 0.56
N TYR A 205 14.98 -5.53 0.43
CA TYR A 205 14.96 -6.94 0.05
C TYR A 205 14.09 -7.81 0.97
N GLU A 206 14.01 -7.46 2.26
CA GLU A 206 13.14 -8.13 3.24
C GLU A 206 11.65 -8.07 2.84
N ILE A 207 11.17 -6.93 2.34
CA ILE A 207 9.75 -6.79 1.93
C ILE A 207 9.48 -7.63 0.68
N ALA A 208 10.38 -7.57 -0.31
CA ALA A 208 10.28 -8.43 -1.48
C ALA A 208 10.30 -9.91 -1.10
N ALA A 209 11.06 -10.26 -0.06
CA ALA A 209 11.16 -11.63 0.42
C ALA A 209 9.89 -12.09 1.16
N ILE A 210 9.33 -11.25 2.04
CA ILE A 210 8.05 -11.54 2.72
C ILE A 210 6.95 -11.87 1.70
N VAL A 211 6.85 -11.06 0.64
CA VAL A 211 5.88 -11.33 -0.43
C VAL A 211 6.28 -12.57 -1.22
N GLY A 212 7.53 -12.66 -1.66
CA GLY A 212 8.03 -13.77 -2.47
C GLY A 212 7.83 -15.13 -1.81
N GLU A 213 8.11 -15.24 -0.51
CA GLU A 213 8.04 -16.48 0.26
C GLU A 213 6.62 -17.05 0.37
N THR A 214 5.61 -16.19 0.26
CA THR A 214 4.19 -16.60 0.28
C THR A 214 3.70 -17.14 -1.05
N LEU A 215 4.45 -16.92 -2.14
CA LEU A 215 4.13 -17.42 -3.46
C LEU A 215 4.47 -18.91 -3.55
N PRO A 216 3.78 -19.69 -4.41
CA PRO A 216 4.20 -21.05 -4.72
C PRO A 216 5.65 -21.08 -5.23
N ILE A 217 6.43 -22.11 -4.84
CA ILE A 217 7.86 -22.24 -5.21
C ILE A 217 8.10 -22.05 -6.71
N ASP A 218 7.25 -22.61 -7.57
CA ASP A 218 7.43 -22.47 -9.02
C ASP A 218 7.29 -21.01 -9.49
N ARG A 219 6.44 -20.22 -8.82
CA ARG A 219 6.31 -18.79 -9.08
C ARG A 219 7.51 -18.01 -8.55
N GLN A 220 8.03 -18.37 -7.36
CA GLN A 220 9.26 -17.79 -6.83
C GLN A 220 10.43 -18.00 -7.81
N VAL A 221 10.63 -19.23 -8.28
CA VAL A 221 11.66 -19.60 -9.26
C VAL A 221 11.50 -18.80 -10.56
N ARG A 222 10.28 -18.70 -11.11
CA ARG A 222 10.03 -17.90 -12.33
C ARG A 222 10.38 -16.44 -12.15
N LEU A 223 10.02 -15.81 -11.03
CA LEU A 223 10.31 -14.40 -10.77
C LEU A 223 11.82 -14.18 -10.58
N LEU A 224 12.49 -15.01 -9.77
CA LEU A 224 13.94 -14.91 -9.53
C LEU A 224 14.76 -15.04 -10.81
N LYS A 225 14.41 -15.98 -11.70
CA LYS A 225 15.08 -16.14 -13.01
C LYS A 225 14.98 -14.94 -13.94
N ARG A 226 14.01 -14.04 -13.70
CA ARG A 226 13.78 -12.84 -14.51
C ARG A 226 14.44 -11.58 -13.92
N LEU A 227 15.00 -11.68 -12.72
CA LEU A 227 15.75 -10.62 -12.07
C LEU A 227 17.23 -10.69 -12.42
N LYS A 228 17.96 -9.60 -12.19
CA LYS A 228 19.43 -9.66 -12.23
C LYS A 228 19.90 -10.60 -11.13
N ILE A 229 20.93 -11.40 -11.42
CA ILE A 229 21.46 -12.41 -10.49
C ILE A 229 21.79 -11.80 -9.11
N SER A 230 22.38 -10.61 -9.07
CA SER A 230 22.68 -9.92 -7.80
C SER A 230 21.45 -9.51 -7.00
N GLU A 231 20.34 -9.15 -7.67
CA GLU A 231 19.09 -8.76 -7.03
C GLU A 231 18.34 -10.00 -6.53
N ALA A 232 18.22 -11.01 -7.40
CA ALA A 232 17.64 -12.30 -7.08
C ALA A 232 18.35 -12.96 -5.88
N ALA A 233 19.69 -12.93 -5.87
CA ALA A 233 20.48 -13.43 -4.75
C ALA A 233 20.13 -12.72 -3.44
N LYS A 234 20.16 -11.39 -3.42
CA LYS A 234 19.85 -10.60 -2.22
C LYS A 234 18.43 -10.83 -1.70
N ILE A 235 17.43 -10.97 -2.57
CA ILE A 235 16.05 -11.28 -2.15
C ILE A 235 15.99 -12.69 -1.56
N ALA A 236 16.57 -13.67 -2.24
CA ALA A 236 16.53 -15.07 -1.79
C ALA A 236 17.23 -15.30 -0.44
N LEU A 237 18.18 -14.45 -0.03
CA LEU A 237 18.80 -14.53 1.30
C LEU A 237 17.83 -14.37 2.47
N HIS A 238 16.70 -13.71 2.23
CA HIS A 238 15.70 -13.47 3.25
C HIS A 238 14.61 -14.56 3.26
N PHE A 239 14.65 -15.52 2.35
CA PHE A 239 13.75 -16.68 2.40
C PHE A 239 14.18 -17.67 3.48
N ASN A 240 13.23 -18.43 4.01
CA ASN A 240 13.55 -19.52 4.90
C ASN A 240 14.45 -20.58 4.21
N PRO A 241 15.22 -21.38 4.98
CA PRO A 241 16.13 -22.37 4.43
C PRO A 241 15.47 -23.43 3.54
N GLU A 242 14.24 -23.85 3.86
CA GLU A 242 13.53 -24.89 3.09
C GLU A 242 13.11 -24.39 1.71
N SER A 243 12.53 -23.18 1.64
CA SER A 243 12.20 -22.50 0.39
C SER A 243 13.46 -22.24 -0.43
N SER A 244 14.52 -21.76 0.21
CA SER A 244 15.82 -21.50 -0.43
C SER A 244 16.40 -22.76 -1.07
N ALA A 245 16.35 -23.90 -0.36
CA ALA A 245 16.80 -25.17 -0.91
C ALA A 245 15.97 -25.58 -2.12
N LYS A 246 14.64 -25.59 -2.00
CA LYS A 246 13.72 -25.91 -3.11
C LYS A 246 13.93 -25.01 -4.33
N ILE A 247 14.28 -23.74 -4.12
CA ILE A 247 14.63 -22.81 -5.20
C ILE A 247 15.96 -23.20 -5.83
N ILE A 248 17.02 -23.41 -5.03
CA ILE A 248 18.36 -23.79 -5.49
C ILE A 248 18.31 -25.04 -6.39
N GLU A 249 17.43 -26.00 -6.09
CA GLU A 249 17.26 -27.20 -6.91
C GLU A 249 16.58 -26.97 -8.27
N ARG A 250 15.96 -25.81 -8.50
CA ARG A 250 15.11 -25.51 -9.68
C ARG A 250 15.63 -24.35 -10.54
N ILE A 251 16.67 -23.67 -10.09
CA ILE A 251 17.34 -22.59 -10.82
C ILE A 251 18.60 -23.07 -11.53
N ASP A 252 19.12 -22.25 -12.43
CA ASP A 252 20.41 -22.51 -13.05
C ASP A 252 21.56 -22.40 -12.04
N ILE A 253 22.69 -23.00 -12.41
CA ILE A 253 23.87 -23.10 -11.54
C ILE A 253 24.45 -21.73 -11.17
N GLU A 254 24.39 -20.76 -12.08
CA GLU A 254 24.97 -19.44 -11.87
C GLU A 254 24.22 -18.69 -10.75
N LEU A 255 22.89 -18.68 -10.83
CA LEU A 255 22.06 -18.10 -9.78
C LEU A 255 22.15 -18.88 -8.46
N ALA A 256 22.20 -20.22 -8.50
CA ALA A 256 22.34 -21.05 -7.31
C ALA A 256 23.64 -20.74 -6.54
N VAL A 257 24.75 -20.64 -7.26
CA VAL A 257 26.05 -20.26 -6.70
C VAL A 257 26.00 -18.82 -6.16
N ALA A 258 25.40 -17.88 -6.91
CA ALA A 258 25.30 -16.49 -6.47
C ALA A 258 24.50 -16.34 -5.16
N ILE A 259 23.39 -17.07 -5.02
CA ILE A 259 22.61 -17.14 -3.77
C ILE A 259 23.48 -17.67 -2.63
N ALA A 260 24.11 -18.83 -2.84
CA ALA A 260 24.92 -19.50 -1.81
C ALA A 260 26.11 -18.65 -1.33
N LEU A 261 26.74 -17.89 -2.23
CA LEU A 261 27.87 -17.02 -1.90
C LEU A 261 27.50 -15.88 -0.93
N HIS A 262 26.26 -15.37 -1.01
CA HIS A 262 25.80 -14.29 -0.15
C HIS A 262 25.24 -14.78 1.20
N MET A 263 25.09 -16.11 1.38
CA MET A 263 24.59 -16.68 2.64
C MET A 263 25.68 -16.67 3.72
N SER A 264 25.24 -16.53 4.98
CA SER A 264 26.09 -16.81 6.13
C SER A 264 26.37 -18.32 6.21
N GLY A 265 27.51 -18.72 6.80
CA GLY A 265 27.83 -20.13 7.00
C GLY A 265 26.70 -20.91 7.68
N LYS A 266 26.06 -20.32 8.70
CA LYS A 266 24.89 -20.91 9.37
C LYS A 266 23.73 -21.21 8.43
N ILE A 267 23.32 -20.23 7.61
CA ILE A 267 22.20 -20.41 6.67
C ILE A 267 22.58 -21.45 5.62
N LEU A 268 23.79 -21.35 5.06
CA LEU A 268 24.29 -22.26 4.04
C LEU A 268 24.35 -23.71 4.56
N GLY A 269 24.86 -23.94 5.76
CA GLY A 269 24.93 -25.27 6.37
C GLY A 269 23.54 -25.87 6.62
N ASN A 270 22.59 -25.05 7.09
CA ASN A 270 21.20 -25.48 7.23
C ASN A 270 20.55 -25.85 5.89
N ILE A 271 20.88 -25.14 4.80
CA ILE A 271 20.40 -25.46 3.46
C ILE A 271 21.04 -26.75 2.93
N PHE A 272 22.32 -27.00 3.19
CA PHE A 272 22.95 -28.27 2.82
C PHE A 272 22.26 -29.49 3.46
N ASN A 273 21.61 -29.33 4.61
CA ASN A 273 20.86 -30.39 5.28
C ASN A 273 19.58 -30.82 4.55
N VAL A 274 19.12 -30.03 3.58
CA VAL A 274 17.89 -30.27 2.83
C VAL A 274 18.14 -30.41 1.32
N LEU A 275 19.33 -30.04 0.84
CA LEU A 275 19.70 -30.19 -0.58
C LEU A 275 20.02 -31.65 -0.93
N THR A 276 19.65 -32.02 -2.17
CA THR A 276 20.09 -33.26 -2.80
C THR A 276 21.59 -33.26 -3.11
N ALA A 277 22.15 -34.47 -3.29
CA ALA A 277 23.56 -34.66 -3.69
C ALA A 277 23.90 -33.91 -4.98
N ASN A 278 22.99 -33.88 -5.96
CA ASN A 278 23.18 -33.18 -7.22
C ASN A 278 23.39 -31.69 -7.02
N SER A 279 22.57 -31.05 -6.19
CA SER A 279 22.66 -29.62 -5.91
C SER A 279 23.91 -29.27 -5.10
N ILE A 280 24.30 -30.11 -4.14
CA ILE A 280 25.57 -29.95 -3.42
C ILE A 280 26.75 -30.11 -4.37
N ASN A 281 26.72 -31.10 -5.25
CA ASN A 281 27.75 -31.30 -6.28
C ASN A 281 27.87 -30.12 -7.23
N ALA A 282 26.75 -29.44 -7.50
CA ALA A 282 26.70 -28.26 -8.33
C ALA A 282 27.31 -27.05 -7.61
N VAL A 283 26.87 -26.75 -6.39
CA VAL A 283 27.18 -25.49 -5.70
C VAL A 283 28.52 -25.52 -4.97
N LEU A 284 28.80 -26.59 -4.21
CA LEU A 284 29.95 -26.64 -3.30
C LEU A 284 31.31 -26.35 -3.98
N PRO A 285 31.60 -26.83 -5.20
CA PRO A 285 32.88 -26.54 -5.87
C PRO A 285 33.19 -25.07 -6.10
N TYR A 286 32.17 -24.19 -6.12
CA TYR A 286 32.32 -22.77 -6.39
C TYR A 286 32.42 -21.92 -5.12
N LEU A 287 32.28 -22.53 -3.94
CA LEU A 287 32.37 -21.82 -2.67
C LEU A 287 33.83 -21.71 -2.19
N SER A 288 34.17 -20.59 -1.54
CA SER A 288 35.49 -20.43 -0.95
C SER A 288 35.69 -21.38 0.24
N HIS A 289 36.95 -21.74 0.52
CA HIS A 289 37.29 -22.57 1.68
C HIS A 289 36.74 -22.01 2.99
N GLN A 290 36.86 -20.70 3.21
CA GLN A 290 36.32 -20.01 4.37
C GLN A 290 34.80 -20.20 4.47
N LYS A 291 34.06 -20.03 3.35
CA LYS A 291 32.60 -20.16 3.35
C LYS A 291 32.15 -21.58 3.69
N ILE A 292 32.86 -22.58 3.18
CA ILE A 292 32.61 -23.98 3.48
C ILE A 292 32.84 -24.22 4.96
N GLU A 293 34.00 -23.83 5.48
CA GLU A 293 34.38 -23.96 6.89
C GLU A 293 33.36 -23.32 7.85
N GLU A 294 32.91 -22.10 7.56
CA GLU A 294 31.86 -21.41 8.33
C GLU A 294 30.52 -22.16 8.34
N SER A 295 30.25 -22.99 7.33
CA SER A 295 29.00 -23.75 7.21
C SER A 295 29.04 -25.11 7.89
N ILE A 296 30.22 -25.72 8.00
CA ILE A 296 30.41 -27.08 8.52
C ILE A 296 29.71 -27.33 9.87
N PRO A 297 29.83 -26.45 10.89
CA PRO A 297 29.23 -26.71 12.21
C PRO A 297 27.70 -26.84 12.21
N PHE A 298 27.05 -26.42 11.13
CA PHE A 298 25.60 -26.44 10.98
C PHE A 298 25.11 -27.56 10.04
N ILE A 299 26.03 -28.34 9.46
CA ILE A 299 25.68 -29.47 8.60
C ILE A 299 25.41 -30.70 9.46
N ASN A 300 24.27 -31.34 9.21
CA ASN A 300 23.86 -32.59 9.82
C ASN A 300 24.65 -33.75 9.18
N ARG A 301 25.58 -34.31 9.95
CA ARG A 301 26.40 -35.45 9.56
C ARG A 301 25.59 -36.63 9.01
N LYS A 302 24.44 -36.95 9.62
CA LYS A 302 23.58 -38.06 9.14
C LYS A 302 23.06 -37.81 7.72
N HIS A 303 22.74 -36.56 7.40
CA HIS A 303 22.32 -36.19 6.05
C HIS A 303 23.45 -36.40 5.04
N LEU A 304 24.66 -35.92 5.35
CA LEU A 304 25.84 -36.14 4.51
C LEU A 304 26.15 -37.62 4.31
N GLU A 305 26.06 -38.43 5.36
CA GLU A 305 26.26 -39.88 5.28
C GLU A 305 25.23 -40.53 4.34
N ASN A 306 23.96 -40.13 4.42
CA ASN A 306 22.89 -40.64 3.56
C ASN A 306 23.13 -40.35 2.08
N ILE A 307 23.68 -39.18 1.75
CA ILE A 307 23.89 -38.74 0.36
C ILE A 307 25.31 -39.00 -0.16
N SER A 308 26.22 -39.46 0.70
CA SER A 308 27.67 -39.59 0.43
C SER A 308 28.00 -40.35 -0.85
N LYS A 309 27.27 -41.44 -1.15
CA LYS A 309 27.47 -42.29 -2.34
C LYS A 309 27.16 -41.58 -3.65
N SER A 310 26.36 -40.52 -3.61
CA SER A 310 25.93 -39.73 -4.77
C SER A 310 26.76 -38.45 -4.93
N LEU A 311 27.70 -38.18 -4.02
CA LEU A 311 28.62 -37.05 -4.15
C LEU A 311 29.72 -37.38 -5.16
N ASN A 312 30.08 -36.40 -5.99
CA ASN A 312 31.17 -36.58 -6.94
C ASN A 312 32.54 -36.58 -6.19
N PRO A 313 33.61 -37.12 -6.80
CA PRO A 313 34.90 -37.25 -6.14
C PRO A 313 35.51 -35.93 -5.64
N GLN A 314 35.27 -34.83 -6.36
CA GLN A 314 35.76 -33.51 -5.98
C GLN A 314 35.10 -33.02 -4.69
N VAL A 315 33.77 -33.11 -4.62
CA VAL A 315 32.95 -32.69 -3.47
C VAL A 315 33.23 -33.58 -2.25
N ALA A 316 33.31 -34.89 -2.45
CA ALA A 316 33.70 -35.82 -1.39
C ALA A 316 35.09 -35.47 -0.81
N LYS A 317 36.06 -35.12 -1.67
CA LYS A 317 37.40 -34.68 -1.24
C LYS A 317 37.37 -33.36 -0.48
N ILE A 318 36.50 -32.41 -0.86
CA ILE A 318 36.32 -31.15 -0.14
C ILE A 318 35.79 -31.43 1.27
N LEU A 319 34.67 -32.15 1.40
CA LEU A 319 34.05 -32.43 2.70
C LEU A 319 34.95 -33.26 3.61
N LYS A 320 35.73 -34.19 3.06
CA LYS A 320 36.70 -35.00 3.80
C LYS A 320 37.74 -34.15 4.55
N LYS A 321 38.11 -32.96 4.05
CA LYS A 321 39.05 -32.06 4.74
C LYS A 321 38.50 -31.51 6.06
N TYR A 322 37.18 -31.61 6.26
CA TYR A 322 36.48 -31.09 7.42
C TYR A 322 35.88 -32.22 8.28
N GLU A 323 36.27 -33.49 8.05
CA GLU A 323 35.81 -34.67 8.80
C GLU A 323 36.05 -34.55 10.32
N GLU A 324 37.09 -33.83 10.75
CA GLU A 324 37.39 -33.62 12.18
C GLU A 324 36.42 -32.64 12.86
N ILE A 325 35.71 -31.82 12.08
CA ILE A 325 34.77 -30.80 12.54
C ILE A 325 33.30 -31.23 12.30
N LEU A 326 33.08 -32.27 11.47
CA LEU A 326 31.77 -32.88 11.13
C LEU A 326 31.37 -34.05 12.04
#